data_AF-A0A9D4RTX3-F1
#
_entry.id   AF-A0A9D4RTX3-F1
#
_cell.length_a   1.000
_cell.length_b   1.000
_cell.length_c   1.000
_cell.angle_alpha   90.00
_cell.angle_beta   90.00
_cell.angle_gamma   90.00
#
_symmetry.space_group_name_H-M   'P 1'
#
loop_
_entity.id
_entity.type
_entity.pdbx_description
1 polymer ?
#
loop_
_entity_poly.entity_id
_entity_poly.type
_entity_poly.pdbx_seq_one_letter_code
_entity_poly.pdbx_strand_id
1 'polypeptide(L)'
;MFGFIQSADGKLPGNQGLLNQHLGIKWVHENMHAFTGNPNDVTIFGESAGGASVDFQSLYLGNQGYFQRVIAQSGTVLDYRAVRATPNAEPFIAKKGCEREPDPLKCLRELTPRQLQDDDTKDWQPFIDRDFIVAAPQEIIFGKNTHTKNATNFFASLDLMTGANNLTALCILYGYGK
;
A
#
# COMPACT_ATOMS: atom_id res chain seq x y z
N MET A 1 -0.26 5.63 10.83
CA MET A 1 -0.18 4.53 11.80
C MET A 1 -1.21 3.45 11.53
N PHE A 2 -2.51 3.69 11.74
CA PHE A 2 -3.55 2.63 11.78
C PHE A 2 -3.60 1.67 10.58
N GLY A 3 -3.20 2.11 9.38
CA GLY A 3 -3.17 1.26 8.19
C GLY A 3 -1.82 0.60 7.88
N PHE A 4 -0.73 0.99 8.56
CA PHE A 4 0.64 0.74 8.09
C PHE A 4 1.67 0.54 9.22
N ILE A 5 1.20 0.21 10.43
CA ILE A 5 2.09 -0.10 11.54
C ILE A 5 2.58 -1.55 11.42
N GLN A 6 3.90 -1.73 11.44
CA GLN A 6 4.56 -3.03 11.31
C GLN A 6 5.54 -3.27 12.45
N SER A 7 5.42 -4.39 13.18
CA SER A 7 6.38 -4.81 14.20
C SER A 7 7.32 -5.91 13.69
N ALA A 8 8.54 -5.96 14.22
CA ALA A 8 9.55 -6.94 13.87
C ALA A 8 9.15 -8.38 14.24
N ASP A 9 8.29 -8.54 15.26
CA ASP A 9 7.75 -9.83 15.66
C ASP A 9 6.52 -10.28 14.83
N GLY A 10 6.10 -9.47 13.86
CA GLY A 10 4.99 -9.77 12.94
C GLY A 10 3.58 -9.67 13.55
N LYS A 11 3.44 -9.33 14.84
CA LYS A 11 2.12 -9.19 15.49
C LYS A 11 1.33 -7.99 14.97
N LEU A 12 2.03 -6.97 14.49
CA LEU A 12 1.49 -5.88 13.69
C LEU A 12 1.98 -6.12 12.25
N PRO A 13 1.14 -6.69 11.36
CA PRO A 13 1.60 -7.19 10.06
C PRO A 13 1.61 -6.15 8.94
N GLY A 14 1.30 -4.87 9.23
CA GLY A 14 1.39 -3.79 8.24
C GLY A 14 0.40 -3.93 7.08
N ASN A 15 0.37 -2.95 6.18
CA ASN A 15 -0.45 -2.96 4.96
C ASN A 15 -1.98 -3.08 5.15
N GLN A 16 -2.53 -2.94 6.36
CA GLN A 16 -3.98 -2.94 6.61
C GLN A 16 -4.72 -1.92 5.73
N GLY A 17 -4.11 -0.76 5.46
CA GLY A 17 -4.68 0.26 4.57
C GLY A 17 -4.84 -0.24 3.13
N LEU A 18 -3.85 -0.99 2.61
CA LEU A 18 -3.93 -1.60 1.27
C LEU A 18 -4.93 -2.76 1.23
N LEU A 19 -4.98 -3.58 2.29
CA LEU A 19 -5.98 -4.64 2.41
C LEU A 19 -7.40 -4.08 2.48
N ASN A 20 -7.60 -2.93 3.14
CA ASN A 20 -8.90 -2.25 3.16
C ASN A 20 -9.31 -1.78 1.77
N GLN A 21 -8.38 -1.22 0.99
CA GLN A 21 -8.63 -0.85 -0.40
C GLN A 21 -8.99 -2.09 -1.25
N HIS A 22 -8.25 -3.20 -1.12
CA HIS A 22 -8.54 -4.47 -1.79
C HIS A 22 -9.96 -4.95 -1.46
N LEU A 23 -10.36 -4.95 -0.19
CA LEU A 23 -11.71 -5.33 0.22
C LEU A 23 -12.77 -4.40 -0.38
N GLY A 24 -12.49 -3.09 -0.46
CA GLY A 24 -13.37 -2.12 -1.12
C GLY A 24 -13.52 -2.40 -2.62
N ILE A 25 -12.41 -2.66 -3.31
CA ILE A 25 -12.39 -3.02 -4.74
C ILE A 25 -13.22 -4.29 -4.98
N LYS A 26 -12.96 -5.34 -4.19
CA LYS A 26 -13.69 -6.60 -4.26
C LYS A 26 -15.19 -6.39 -4.02
N TRP A 27 -15.55 -5.64 -2.98
CA TRP A 27 -16.95 -5.36 -2.67
C TRP A 27 -17.65 -4.62 -3.81
N VAL A 28 -16.99 -3.59 -4.38
CA VAL A 28 -17.52 -2.85 -5.52
C VAL A 28 -17.75 -3.79 -6.70
N HIS A 29 -16.77 -4.62 -7.07
CA HIS A 29 -16.93 -5.58 -8.16
C HIS A 29 -18.09 -6.58 -7.91
N GLU A 30 -18.21 -7.12 -6.69
CA GLU A 30 -19.25 -8.11 -6.36
C GLU A 30 -20.66 -7.51 -6.27
N ASN A 31 -20.80 -6.21 -5.95
CA ASN A 31 -22.09 -5.60 -5.62
C ASN A 31 -22.55 -4.53 -6.61
N MET A 32 -21.70 -4.03 -7.51
CA MET A 32 -22.04 -2.88 -8.36
C MET A 32 -23.21 -3.14 -9.32
N HIS A 33 -23.53 -4.40 -9.63
CA HIS A 33 -24.72 -4.74 -10.40
C HIS A 33 -26.01 -4.23 -9.77
N ALA A 34 -26.09 -4.18 -8.44
CA ALA A 34 -27.24 -3.60 -7.72
C ALA A 34 -27.37 -2.09 -7.94
N PHE A 35 -26.30 -1.43 -8.40
CA PHE A 35 -26.20 0.00 -8.69
C PHE A 35 -26.09 0.27 -10.20
N THR A 36 -26.51 -0.67 -11.05
CA THR A 36 -26.45 -0.58 -12.52
C THR A 36 -25.04 -0.50 -13.12
N GLY A 37 -24.00 -0.81 -12.33
CA GLY A 37 -22.61 -0.91 -12.80
C GLY A 37 -22.31 -2.21 -13.53
N ASN A 38 -21.22 -2.22 -14.31
CA ASN A 38 -20.69 -3.40 -15.00
C ASN A 38 -19.36 -3.84 -14.36
N PRO A 39 -19.29 -5.00 -13.68
CA PRO A 39 -18.06 -5.46 -13.02
C PRO A 39 -16.94 -5.84 -14.01
N ASN A 40 -17.28 -6.05 -15.28
CA ASN A 40 -16.30 -6.26 -16.34
C ASN A 40 -15.74 -4.95 -16.91
N ASP A 41 -16.12 -3.80 -16.33
CA ASP A 41 -15.71 -2.47 -16.79
C ASP A 41 -15.35 -1.56 -15.60
N VAL A 42 -14.49 -2.07 -14.72
CA VAL A 42 -14.04 -1.36 -13.51
C VAL A 42 -12.69 -0.70 -13.77
N THR A 43 -12.62 0.60 -13.45
CA THR A 43 -11.39 1.40 -13.45
C THR A 43 -11.10 1.90 -12.04
N ILE A 44 -9.92 1.60 -11.50
CA ILE A 44 -9.45 2.23 -10.25
C ILE A 44 -8.57 3.43 -10.57
N PHE A 45 -8.65 4.47 -9.76
CA PHE A 45 -7.80 5.64 -9.93
C PHE A 45 -7.40 6.26 -8.59
N GLY A 46 -6.30 7.01 -8.61
CA GLY A 46 -5.76 7.65 -7.42
C GLY A 46 -4.72 8.71 -7.75
N GLU A 47 -4.51 9.61 -6.80
CA GLU A 47 -3.55 10.72 -6.89
C GLU A 47 -2.55 10.67 -5.71
N SER A 48 -1.29 11.03 -5.95
CA SER A 48 -0.23 11.05 -4.94
C SER A 48 -0.05 9.68 -4.26
N ALA A 49 -0.17 9.59 -2.94
CA ALA A 49 -0.18 8.31 -2.22
C ALA A 49 -1.30 7.36 -2.72
N GLY A 50 -2.41 7.90 -3.23
CA GLY A 50 -3.46 7.14 -3.91
C GLY A 50 -3.02 6.63 -5.29
N GLY A 51 -2.18 7.37 -6.02
CA GLY A 51 -1.58 6.90 -7.28
C GLY A 51 -0.64 5.73 -7.03
N ALA A 52 0.22 5.82 -6.01
CA ALA A 52 1.03 4.68 -5.56
C ALA A 52 0.16 3.52 -5.05
N SER A 53 -0.97 3.81 -4.40
CA SER A 53 -1.94 2.78 -4.01
C SER A 53 -2.51 2.04 -5.21
N VAL A 54 -2.86 2.74 -6.30
CA VAL A 54 -3.31 2.11 -7.55
C VAL A 54 -2.26 1.16 -8.11
N ASP A 55 -1.00 1.58 -8.15
CA ASP A 55 0.11 0.72 -8.56
C ASP A 55 0.21 -0.53 -7.64
N PHE A 56 0.15 -0.37 -6.30
CA PHE A 56 0.15 -1.51 -5.38
C PHE A 56 -1.02 -2.48 -5.61
N GLN A 57 -2.23 -1.96 -5.79
CA GLN A 57 -3.41 -2.79 -6.08
C GLN A 57 -3.27 -3.53 -7.42
N SER A 58 -2.57 -2.93 -8.39
CA SER A 58 -2.29 -3.51 -9.72
C SER A 58 -1.19 -4.58 -9.71
N LEU A 59 -0.41 -4.66 -8.62
CA LEU A 59 0.61 -5.69 -8.41
C LEU A 59 0.11 -6.82 -7.50
N TYR A 60 -0.96 -6.59 -6.73
CA TYR A 60 -1.52 -7.60 -5.84
C TYR A 60 -2.43 -8.58 -6.59
N LEU A 61 -2.00 -9.84 -6.65
CA LEU A 61 -2.73 -10.90 -7.38
C LEU A 61 -4.15 -11.16 -6.86
N GLY A 62 -4.44 -10.84 -5.61
CA GLY A 62 -5.80 -10.96 -5.06
C GLY A 62 -6.82 -10.06 -5.77
N ASN A 63 -6.37 -9.05 -6.54
CA ASN A 63 -7.23 -8.19 -7.34
C ASN A 63 -7.45 -8.67 -8.78
N GLN A 64 -6.80 -9.76 -9.20
CA GLN A 64 -6.89 -10.21 -10.58
C GLN A 64 -8.36 -10.51 -10.95
N GLY A 65 -8.84 -9.82 -11.98
CA GLY A 65 -10.22 -9.91 -12.46
C GLY A 65 -11.18 -8.88 -11.85
N TYR A 66 -10.82 -8.15 -10.80
CA TYR A 66 -11.70 -7.14 -10.19
C TYR A 66 -11.71 -5.78 -10.89
N PHE A 67 -10.68 -5.49 -11.68
CA PHE A 67 -10.62 -4.31 -12.54
C PHE A 67 -9.74 -4.59 -13.76
N GLN A 68 -9.92 -3.78 -14.80
CA GLN A 68 -9.24 -3.95 -16.08
C GLN A 68 -8.41 -2.73 -16.45
N ARG A 69 -8.67 -1.58 -15.81
CA ARG A 69 -7.99 -0.32 -16.10
C ARG A 69 -7.58 0.41 -14.85
N VAL A 70 -6.49 1.15 -14.95
CA VAL A 70 -5.93 1.91 -13.85
C VAL A 70 -5.50 3.31 -14.29
N ILE A 71 -5.74 4.30 -13.43
CA ILE A 71 -5.27 5.67 -13.62
C ILE A 71 -4.45 6.10 -12.38
N ALA A 72 -3.13 6.19 -12.54
CA ALA A 72 -2.21 6.58 -11.47
C ALA A 72 -1.65 7.99 -11.71
N GLN A 73 -2.06 8.95 -10.88
CA GLN A 73 -1.72 10.37 -11.05
C GLN A 73 -0.69 10.81 -10.00
N SER A 74 0.46 11.33 -10.44
CA SER A 74 1.48 11.96 -9.59
C SER A 74 1.94 11.09 -8.40
N GLY A 75 1.95 9.77 -8.57
CA GLY A 75 2.39 8.83 -7.55
C GLY A 75 2.66 7.47 -8.15
N THR A 76 3.68 6.79 -7.66
CA THR A 76 4.10 5.47 -8.15
C THR A 76 4.78 4.66 -7.06
N VAL A 77 4.69 3.32 -7.16
CA VAL A 77 5.44 2.37 -6.32
C VAL A 77 6.95 2.41 -6.56
N LEU A 78 7.41 3.07 -7.63
CA LEU A 78 8.83 3.23 -7.93
C LEU A 78 9.49 4.38 -7.15
N ASP A 79 8.73 5.22 -6.46
CA ASP A 79 9.27 6.21 -5.53
C ASP A 79 9.96 5.46 -4.37
N TYR A 80 11.19 5.84 -4.03
CA TYR A 80 11.95 5.23 -2.95
C TYR A 80 11.26 5.35 -1.57
N ARG A 81 10.27 6.24 -1.45
CA ARG A 81 9.44 6.44 -0.25
C ARG A 81 8.14 5.63 -0.27
N ALA A 82 7.83 4.92 -1.36
CA ALA A 82 6.56 4.22 -1.49
C ALA A 82 6.49 2.95 -0.63
N VAL A 83 7.61 2.29 -0.37
CA VAL A 83 7.66 1.02 0.36
C VAL A 83 8.87 0.95 1.30
N ARG A 84 8.69 0.27 2.43
CA ARG A 84 9.75 -0.03 3.40
C ARG A 84 10.17 -1.49 3.36
N ALA A 85 11.45 -1.71 3.60
CA ALA A 85 12.02 -3.04 3.85
C ALA A 85 12.15 -3.37 5.34
N THR A 86 11.96 -2.39 6.23
CA THR A 86 12.13 -2.56 7.68
C THR A 86 10.86 -2.17 8.46
N PRO A 87 10.55 -2.88 9.56
CA PRO A 87 9.51 -2.51 10.52
C PRO A 87 9.66 -1.08 11.05
N ASN A 88 8.55 -0.51 11.52
CA ASN A 88 8.46 0.88 11.98
C ASN A 88 7.70 1.05 13.30
N ALA A 89 7.20 -0.04 13.91
CA ALA A 89 6.38 0.04 15.11
C ALA A 89 7.21 0.29 16.38
N GLU A 90 8.45 -0.18 16.46
CA GLU A 90 9.22 -0.23 17.71
C GLU A 90 9.44 1.16 18.34
N PRO A 91 9.85 2.21 17.59
CA PRO A 91 9.99 3.54 18.15
C PRO A 91 8.64 4.09 18.65
N PHE A 92 7.55 3.78 17.95
CA PHE A 92 6.21 4.21 18.33
C PHE A 92 5.71 3.48 19.58
N ILE A 93 5.89 2.16 19.66
CA ILE A 93 5.58 1.33 20.83
C ILE A 93 6.30 1.88 22.07
N ALA A 94 7.60 2.20 21.93
CA ALA A 94 8.38 2.81 23.01
C ALA A 94 7.89 4.20 23.40
N LYS A 95 7.56 5.07 22.43
CA LYS A 95 7.00 6.40 22.70
C LYS A 95 5.67 6.33 23.46
N LYS A 96 4.90 5.26 23.26
CA LYS A 96 3.63 5.02 23.96
C LYS A 96 3.77 4.26 25.28
N GLY A 97 5.01 3.92 25.67
CA GLY A 97 5.29 3.21 26.93
C GLY A 97 4.84 1.76 26.93
N CYS A 98 4.65 1.16 25.75
CA CYS A 98 4.14 -0.21 25.59
C CYS A 98 5.26 -1.24 25.35
N GLU A 99 6.53 -0.84 25.30
CA GLU A 99 7.66 -1.70 24.92
C GLU A 99 8.03 -2.74 25.99
N ARG A 100 7.64 -2.50 27.24
CA ARG A 100 7.88 -3.41 28.38
C ARG A 100 6.68 -4.30 28.70
N GLU A 101 5.56 -4.08 28.01
CA GLU A 101 4.36 -4.88 28.22
C GLU A 101 4.52 -6.27 27.58
N PRO A 102 4.02 -7.35 28.21
CA PRO A 102 4.04 -8.69 27.63
C PRO A 102 3.30 -8.76 26.28
N ASP A 103 2.28 -7.92 26.12
CA ASP A 103 1.54 -7.72 24.89
C ASP A 103 1.48 -6.23 24.51
N PRO A 104 2.46 -5.74 23.74
CA PRO A 104 2.49 -4.35 23.29
C PRO A 104 1.25 -3.96 22.47
N LEU A 105 0.64 -4.91 21.75
CA LEU A 105 -0.55 -4.65 20.94
C LEU A 105 -1.77 -4.42 21.81
N LYS A 106 -1.93 -5.20 22.88
CA LYS A 106 -2.99 -4.96 23.87
C LYS A 106 -2.83 -3.57 24.50
N CYS A 107 -1.62 -3.22 24.94
CA CYS A 107 -1.32 -1.90 25.48
C CYS A 107 -1.70 -0.77 24.51
N LEU A 108 -1.30 -0.87 23.24
CA LEU A 108 -1.65 0.14 22.23
C LEU A 108 -3.17 0.24 22.00
N ARG A 109 -3.92 -0.85 22.09
CA ARG A 109 -5.39 -0.87 21.90
C ARG A 109 -6.15 -0.27 23.07
N GLU A 110 -5.56 -0.23 24.26
CA GLU A 110 -6.15 0.41 25.44
C GLU A 110 -6.01 1.95 25.39
N LEU A 111 -5.09 2.46 24.57
CA LEU A 111 -4.95 3.90 24.34
C LEU A 111 -6.11 4.46 23.52
N THR A 112 -6.48 5.70 23.82
CA THR A 112 -7.48 6.42 23.04
C THR A 112 -6.95 6.76 21.63
N PRO A 113 -7.84 6.93 20.62
CA PRO A 113 -7.42 7.38 19.29
C PRO A 113 -6.59 8.67 19.31
N ARG A 114 -6.88 9.60 20.23
CA ARG A 114 -6.12 10.85 20.38
C ARG A 114 -4.69 10.58 20.86
N GLN A 115 -4.52 9.70 21.85
CA GLN A 115 -3.19 9.29 22.32
C GLN A 115 -2.40 8.58 21.22
N LEU A 116 -3.06 7.81 20.36
CA LEU A 116 -2.42 7.11 19.25
C LEU A 116 -2.04 8.05 18.09
N GLN A 117 -2.87 9.06 17.81
CA GLN A 117 -2.63 10.05 16.75
C GLN A 117 -1.56 11.08 17.08
N ASP A 118 -1.23 11.24 18.36
CA ASP A 118 -0.16 12.13 18.82
C ASP A 118 1.23 11.55 18.47
N ASP A 119 1.55 11.60 17.18
CA ASP A 119 2.72 10.98 16.59
C ASP A 119 3.36 11.85 15.51
N ASP A 120 4.50 12.43 15.86
CA ASP A 120 5.29 13.29 14.97
C ASP A 120 6.22 12.52 14.03
N THR A 121 6.37 11.20 14.22
CA THR A 121 7.29 10.39 13.41
C THR A 121 6.81 10.33 11.96
N LYS A 122 5.50 10.28 11.74
CA LYS A 122 4.81 10.23 10.43
C LYS A 122 5.41 9.19 9.46
N ASP A 123 6.03 8.14 9.98
CA ASP A 123 6.80 7.17 9.18
C ASP A 123 5.98 5.91 8.87
N TRP A 124 4.79 6.13 8.31
CA TRP A 124 3.80 5.08 8.09
C TRP A 124 3.63 4.83 6.59
N GLN A 125 4.25 3.77 6.10
CA GLN A 125 4.33 3.41 4.69
C GLN A 125 4.01 1.93 4.50
N PRO A 126 3.59 1.52 3.29
CA PRO A 126 3.56 0.12 2.91
C PRO A 126 4.89 -0.62 3.17
N PHE A 127 4.80 -1.91 3.47
CA PHE A 127 5.93 -2.77 3.84
C PHE A 127 5.97 -4.04 2.99
N ILE A 128 7.17 -4.55 2.67
CA ILE A 128 7.33 -5.82 1.94
C ILE A 128 7.01 -7.00 2.87
N ASP A 129 5.73 -7.36 2.96
CA ASP A 129 5.19 -8.43 3.82
C ASP A 129 5.28 -9.84 3.20
N ARG A 130 5.70 -9.94 1.94
CA ARG A 130 5.76 -11.20 1.17
C ARG A 130 4.39 -11.83 0.89
N ASP A 131 3.31 -11.08 1.08
CA ASP A 131 1.93 -11.48 0.77
C ASP A 131 1.27 -10.45 -0.13
N PHE A 132 0.89 -9.28 0.42
CA PHE A 132 0.37 -8.18 -0.39
C PHE A 132 1.44 -7.60 -1.30
N ILE A 133 2.62 -7.34 -0.74
CA ILE A 133 3.81 -6.84 -1.43
C ILE A 133 4.86 -7.96 -1.43
N VAL A 134 4.82 -8.79 -2.47
CA VAL A 134 5.63 -10.01 -2.58
C VAL A 134 7.15 -9.74 -2.68
N ALA A 135 7.52 -8.61 -3.26
CA ALA A 135 8.91 -8.19 -3.48
C ALA A 135 8.99 -6.67 -3.67
N ALA A 136 10.22 -6.14 -3.78
CA ALA A 136 10.40 -4.74 -4.12
C ALA A 136 9.73 -4.42 -5.48
N PRO A 137 9.00 -3.29 -5.62
CA PRO A 137 8.28 -2.99 -6.85
C PRO A 137 9.14 -3.00 -8.11
N GLN A 138 10.41 -2.59 -8.02
CA GLN A 138 11.37 -2.66 -9.13
C GLN A 138 11.62 -4.10 -9.60
N GLU A 139 11.65 -5.06 -8.67
CA GLU A 139 11.81 -6.49 -8.97
C GLU A 139 10.55 -7.10 -9.59
N ILE A 140 9.37 -6.62 -9.22
CA ILE A 140 8.10 -7.09 -9.80
C ILE A 140 7.93 -6.53 -11.22
N ILE A 141 8.19 -5.24 -11.41
CA ILE A 141 7.91 -4.54 -12.67
C ILE A 141 9.00 -4.82 -13.71
N PHE A 142 10.28 -4.76 -13.34
CA PHE A 142 11.42 -4.87 -14.27
C PHE A 142 12.18 -6.18 -14.15
N GLY A 143 11.95 -6.96 -13.10
CA GLY A 143 12.66 -8.22 -12.87
C GLY A 143 12.21 -9.33 -13.81
N LYS A 144 13.08 -10.34 -13.97
CA LYS A 144 12.79 -11.57 -14.73
C LYS A 144 12.63 -12.79 -13.82
N ASN A 145 12.27 -12.57 -12.55
CA ASN A 145 12.18 -13.62 -11.54
C ASN A 145 10.89 -14.44 -11.72
N THR A 146 10.99 -15.76 -11.65
CA THR A 146 9.83 -16.66 -11.67
C THR A 146 8.88 -16.44 -10.50
N HIS A 147 9.39 -15.99 -9.35
CA HIS A 147 8.58 -15.74 -8.15
C HIS A 147 7.60 -14.56 -8.31
N THR A 148 7.97 -13.52 -9.06
CA THR A 148 7.12 -12.34 -9.28
C THR A 148 6.31 -12.39 -10.58
N LYS A 149 6.58 -13.40 -11.43
CA LYS A 149 6.03 -13.53 -12.79
C LYS A 149 4.52 -13.35 -12.88
N ASN A 150 3.76 -13.92 -11.95
CA ASN A 150 2.30 -13.80 -11.98
C ASN A 150 1.85 -12.36 -11.73
N ALA A 151 2.43 -11.68 -10.74
CA ALA A 151 2.13 -10.27 -10.46
C ALA A 151 2.54 -9.38 -11.65
N THR A 152 3.70 -9.64 -12.26
CA THR A 152 4.14 -8.95 -13.48
C THR A 152 3.15 -9.14 -14.63
N ASN A 153 2.68 -10.38 -14.85
CA ASN A 153 1.71 -10.68 -15.91
C ASN A 153 0.36 -10.03 -15.66
N PHE A 154 -0.11 -10.01 -14.41
CA PHE A 154 -1.34 -9.32 -14.03
C PHE A 154 -1.20 -7.82 -14.32
N PHE A 155 -0.15 -7.18 -13.83
CA PHE A 155 0.10 -5.76 -14.09
C PHE A 155 0.15 -5.44 -15.59
N ALA A 156 0.87 -6.26 -16.37
CA ALA A 156 0.99 -6.10 -17.82
C ALA A 156 -0.31 -6.35 -18.60
N SER A 157 -1.34 -6.95 -17.96
CA SER A 157 -2.64 -7.20 -18.59
C SER A 157 -3.62 -6.01 -18.47
N LEU A 158 -3.28 -4.99 -17.70
CA LEU A 158 -4.15 -3.85 -17.40
C LEU A 158 -3.95 -2.70 -18.40
N ASP A 159 -5.03 -2.00 -18.74
CA ASP A 159 -4.91 -0.71 -19.43
C ASP A 159 -4.41 0.35 -18.43
N LEU A 160 -3.23 0.92 -18.68
CA LEU A 160 -2.57 1.88 -17.79
C LEU A 160 -2.61 3.30 -18.36
N MET A 161 -3.17 4.23 -17.60
CA MET A 161 -2.95 5.67 -17.77
C MET A 161 -2.17 6.20 -16.56
N THR A 162 -1.03 6.82 -16.80
CA THR A 162 -0.22 7.42 -15.73
C THR A 162 0.34 8.77 -16.16
N GLY A 163 0.60 9.66 -15.21
CA GLY A 163 1.17 10.97 -15.48
C GLY A 163 1.53 11.71 -14.22
N ALA A 164 2.40 12.72 -14.35
CA ALA A 164 2.77 13.62 -13.27
C ALA A 164 2.71 15.07 -13.77
N ASN A 165 2.53 16.02 -12.85
CA ASN A 165 2.74 17.43 -13.17
C ASN A 165 4.26 17.75 -13.21
N ASN A 166 4.63 18.87 -13.84
CA ASN A 166 6.04 19.26 -14.06
C ASN A 166 6.89 19.31 -12.77
N LEU A 167 6.30 19.70 -11.63
CA LEU A 167 7.01 19.84 -10.36
C LEU A 167 7.11 18.50 -9.60
N THR A 168 6.12 17.63 -9.74
CA THR A 168 6.05 16.36 -9.01
C THR A 168 6.91 15.30 -9.68
N ALA A 169 7.12 15.38 -11.00
CA ALA A 169 8.09 14.55 -11.70
C ALA A 169 9.50 14.66 -11.07
N LEU A 170 9.91 15.87 -10.66
CA LEU A 170 11.19 16.07 -9.95
C LEU A 170 11.18 15.41 -8.56
N CYS A 171 10.08 15.50 -7.83
CA CYS A 171 9.94 14.86 -6.52
C CYS A 171 9.98 13.33 -6.59
N ILE A 172 9.38 12.73 -7.63
CA ILE A 172 9.32 11.28 -7.84
C ILE A 172 10.67 10.74 -8.32
N LEU A 173 11.33 11.45 -9.25
CA LEU A 173 12.58 10.99 -9.87
C LEU A 173 13.83 11.29 -9.03
N TYR A 174 13.87 12.44 -8.38
CA TYR A 174 15.09 12.92 -7.73
C TYR A 174 15.03 12.88 -6.20
N GLY A 175 13.85 12.70 -5.59
CA GLY A 175 13.68 12.74 -4.14
C GLY A 175 14.19 14.06 -3.57
N TYR A 176 13.33 15.02 -3.24
CA TYR A 176 13.80 16.27 -2.63
C TYR A 176 14.71 15.96 -1.44
N GLY A 177 15.98 16.34 -1.59
CA GLY A 177 17.06 15.99 -0.69
C GLY A 177 16.70 16.29 0.76
N LYS A 178 17.05 15.35 1.63
CA LYS A 178 17.45 15.66 2.99
C LYS A 178 18.97 15.55 3.06
#